data_AF-A0A927EY24-F1
#
_entry.id   AF-A0A927EY24-F1
#
_cell.length_a   1.000
_cell.length_b   1.000
_cell.length_c   1.000
_cell.angle_alpha   90.00
_cell.angle_beta   90.00
_cell.angle_gamma   90.00
#
_symmetry.space_group_name_H-M   'P 1'
#
loop_
_entity.id
_entity.type
_entity.pdbx_description
1 polymer ?
#
loop_
_entity_poly.entity_id
_entity_poly.type
_entity_poly.pdbx_seq_one_letter_code
_entity_poly.pdbx_strand_id
1 'polypeptide(L)' 'MTEPTRPAPDPVPEAPDVLGELRAQGFDVAALTEDQRTLIHGLSVDELALLLDIKARLEDAGDEVHAHSEIAGGALF' A
#
# COMPACT_ATOMS: atom_id res chain seq x y z
N MET A 1 -4.65 -34.77 39.01
CA MET A 1 -4.75 -34.36 37.59
C MET A 1 -4.48 -32.87 37.56
N THR A 2 -3.28 -32.46 37.20
CA THR A 2 -2.92 -31.03 37.06
C THR A 2 -2.69 -30.83 35.58
N GLU A 3 -3.63 -30.19 34.89
CA GLU A 3 -3.43 -29.79 33.50
C GLU A 3 -2.32 -28.73 33.45
N PRO A 4 -1.33 -28.84 32.56
CA PRO A 4 -0.40 -27.75 32.32
C PRO A 4 -1.17 -26.64 31.60
N THR A 5 -1.28 -25.48 32.24
CA THR A 5 -1.69 -24.24 31.57
C THR A 5 -0.75 -24.03 30.38
N ARG A 6 -1.30 -24.12 29.17
CA ARG A 6 -0.59 -23.75 27.95
C ARG A 6 -0.27 -22.24 28.06
N PRO A 7 0.98 -21.81 27.87
CA PRO A 7 1.27 -20.38 27.79
C PRO A 7 0.40 -19.79 26.67
N ALA A 8 -0.19 -18.62 26.93
CA ALA A 8 -0.91 -17.88 25.91
C ALA A 8 0.02 -17.71 24.69
N PRO A 9 -0.49 -17.84 23.45
CA PRO A 9 0.34 -17.57 22.28
C PRO A 9 0.86 -16.13 22.39
N ASP A 10 2.17 -15.96 22.20
CA ASP A 10 2.78 -14.63 22.11
C ASP A 10 2.01 -13.81 21.07
N PRO A 11 1.80 -12.50 21.29
CA PRO A 11 1.19 -11.65 20.27
C PRO A 11 2.05 -11.74 19.02
N VAL A 12 1.49 -12.33 17.96
CA VAL A 12 2.12 -12.37 16.65
C VAL A 12 2.39 -10.91 16.28
N PRO A 13 3.62 -10.52 15.90
CA PRO A 13 3.88 -9.16 15.44
C PRO A 13 2.88 -8.88 14.31
N GLU A 14 2.02 -7.88 14.52
CA GLU A 14 1.00 -7.50 13.56
C GLU A 14 1.71 -7.18 12.25
N ALA A 15 1.35 -7.91 11.19
CA ALA A 15 1.89 -7.65 9.86
C ALA A 15 1.58 -6.19 9.50
N PRO A 16 2.52 -5.48 8.83
CA PRO A 16 2.31 -4.09 8.45
C PRO A 16 1.02 -3.94 7.63
N ASP A 17 0.17 -3.00 8.02
CA ASP A 17 -1.09 -2.70 7.33
C ASP A 17 -0.83 -1.84 6.08
N VAL A 18 -0.28 -2.48 5.05
CA VAL A 18 0.08 -1.85 3.76
C VAL A 18 -1.12 -1.13 3.14
N LEU A 19 -2.32 -1.72 3.21
CA LEU A 19 -3.53 -1.12 2.66
C LEU A 19 -3.99 0.09 3.47
N GLY A 20 -3.86 0.04 4.79
CA GLY A 20 -4.10 1.18 5.67
C GLY A 20 -3.15 2.35 5.38
N GLU A 21 -1.86 2.07 5.20
CA GLU A 21 -0.86 3.08 4.85
C GLU A 21 -1.14 3.72 3.48
N LEU A 22 -1.44 2.92 2.46
CA LEU A 22 -1.83 3.45 1.14
C LEU A 22 -3.11 4.30 1.24
N ARG A 23 -4.11 3.85 2.00
CA ARG A 23 -5.33 4.64 2.21
C ARG A 23 -5.03 5.98 2.89
N ALA A 24 -4.15 5.99 3.89
CA ALA A 24 -3.74 7.22 4.57
C ALA A 24 -3.00 8.20 3.65
N GLN A 25 -2.35 7.68 2.61
CA GLN A 25 -1.65 8.45 1.57
C GLN A 25 -2.57 8.89 0.42
N GLY A 26 -3.88 8.65 0.53
CA GLY A 26 -4.89 9.09 -0.42
C GLY A 26 -5.16 8.12 -1.59
N PHE A 27 -4.59 6.91 -1.56
CA PHE A 27 -4.92 5.90 -2.56
C PHE A 27 -6.33 5.35 -2.34
N ASP A 28 -7.10 5.22 -3.42
CA ASP A 28 -8.42 4.57 -3.36
C ASP A 28 -8.29 3.04 -3.36
N VAL A 29 -7.98 2.51 -2.17
CA VAL A 29 -7.88 1.06 -1.94
C VAL A 29 -9.22 0.33 -2.14
N ALA A 30 -10.35 1.03 -2.12
CA ALA A 30 -11.66 0.43 -2.33
C ALA A 30 -11.91 0.09 -3.81
N ALA A 31 -11.33 0.86 -4.73
CA ALA A 31 -11.40 0.61 -6.17
C ALA A 31 -10.56 -0.59 -6.64
N LEU A 32 -9.64 -1.09 -5.80
CA LEU A 32 -8.81 -2.25 -6.11
C LEU A 32 -9.65 -3.54 -6.18
N THR A 33 -9.33 -4.38 -7.16
CA THR A 33 -9.84 -5.76 -7.22
C THR A 33 -9.21 -6.62 -6.13
N GLU A 34 -9.80 -7.78 -5.87
CA GLU A 34 -9.28 -8.71 -4.85
C GLU A 34 -7.86 -9.20 -5.16
N ASP A 35 -7.56 -9.46 -6.45
CA ASP A 35 -6.21 -9.86 -6.88
C ASP A 35 -5.20 -8.73 -6.66
N GLN A 36 -5.59 -7.49 -6.94
CA GLN A 36 -4.74 -6.32 -6.70
C GLN A 36 -4.49 -6.10 -5.21
N ARG A 37 -5.52 -6.27 -4.37
CA ARG A 37 -5.37 -6.20 -2.91
C ARG A 37 -4.42 -7.27 -2.41
N THR A 38 -4.53 -8.49 -2.92
CA THR A 38 -3.62 -9.60 -2.56
C THR A 38 -2.18 -9.29 -2.93
N LEU A 39 -1.94 -8.77 -4.13
CA LEU A 39 -0.61 -8.36 -4.59
C LEU A 39 -0.04 -7.26 -3.69
N ILE A 40 -0.84 -6.23 -3.39
CA ILE A 40 -0.43 -5.12 -2.53
C ILE A 40 -0.17 -5.62 -1.10
N HIS A 41 -0.98 -6.55 -0.59
CA HIS A 41 -0.76 -7.16 0.72
C HIS A 41 0.55 -7.94 0.83
N GLY A 42 1.09 -8.38 -0.31
CA GLY A 42 2.38 -9.06 -0.41
C GLY A 42 3.58 -8.12 -0.49
N LEU A 43 3.37 -6.80 -0.56
CA LEU A 43 4.46 -5.84 -0.56
C LEU A 43 5.18 -5.84 0.79
N SER A 44 6.50 -5.85 0.74
CA SER A 44 7.35 -5.57 1.89
C SER A 44 7.26 -4.09 2.30
N VAL A 45 7.72 -3.81 3.52
CA VAL A 45 7.82 -2.43 4.04
C VAL A 45 8.71 -1.57 3.15
N ASP A 46 9.81 -2.11 2.63
CA ASP A 46 10.75 -1.39 1.78
C ASP A 46 10.12 -1.05 0.41
N GLU A 47 9.36 -1.97 -0.16
CA GLU A 47 8.65 -1.74 -1.43
C GLU A 47 7.54 -0.70 -1.26
N LEU A 48 6.80 -0.76 -0.16
CA LEU A 48 5.80 0.25 0.17
C LEU A 48 6.45 1.62 0.36
N ALA A 49 7.55 1.71 1.12
CA ALA A 49 8.28 2.96 1.32
C ALA A 49 8.78 3.55 0.00
N LEU A 50 9.27 2.70 -0.91
CA LEU A 50 9.68 3.12 -2.25
C LEU A 50 8.52 3.67 -3.07
N LEU A 51 7.35 3.02 -3.05
CA LEU A 51 6.17 3.52 -3.76
C LEU A 51 5.71 4.88 -3.23
N LEU A 52 5.75 5.08 -1.92
CA LEU A 52 5.41 6.35 -1.28
C LEU A 52 6.43 7.45 -1.61
N ASP A 53 7.72 7.14 -1.64
CA ASP A 53 8.77 8.08 -2.07
C ASP A 53 8.56 8.55 -3.51
N ILE A 54 8.30 7.61 -4.43
CA ILE A 54 8.02 7.93 -5.83
C ILE A 54 6.79 8.83 -5.94
N LYS A 55 5.70 8.54 -5.21
CA LYS A 55 4.51 9.39 -5.18
C LYS A 55 4.86 10.82 -4.75
N ALA A 56 5.57 10.98 -3.63
CA ALA A 56 5.93 12.29 -3.10
C ALA A 56 6.77 13.10 -4.11
N ARG A 57 7.69 12.44 -4.82
CA ARG A 57 8.51 13.08 -5.86
C ARG A 57 7.70 13.49 -7.09
N LEU A 58 6.70 12.69 -7.47
CA LEU A 58 5.78 13.05 -8.57
C LEU A 58 4.88 14.23 -8.19
N GLU A 59 4.45 14.31 -6.93
CA GLU A 59 3.68 15.44 -6.41
C GLU A 59 4.53 16.72 -6.33
N ASP A 60 5.78 16.62 -5.90
CA ASP A 60 6.75 17.73 -5.85
C ASP A 60 7.12 18.23 -7.27
N ALA A 61 7.21 17.32 -8.25
CA ALA A 61 7.42 17.68 -9.65
C ALA A 61 6.20 18.38 -10.31
N GLY A 62 5.08 18.51 -9.59
CA GLY A 62 3.77 18.93 -10.10
C GLY A 62 3.65 20.37 -10.62
N ASP A 63 4.64 21.24 -10.44
CA ASP A 63 4.56 22.64 -10.88
C ASP A 63 5.06 22.90 -12.33
N GLU A 64 5.82 22.00 -12.95
CA GLU A 64 6.37 22.23 -14.30
C GLU A 64 5.55 21.61 -15.46
N VAL A 65 4.50 20.82 -15.18
CA VAL A 65 3.77 20.03 -16.19
C VAL A 65 2.23 20.23 -16.14
N HIS A 66 1.75 21.44 -15.83
CA HIS A 66 0.33 21.80 -16.07
C HIS A 66 0.02 22.17 -17.55
N ALA A 67 0.89 21.81 -18.50
CA ALA A 67 0.74 22.17 -19.92
C ALA A 67 0.38 21.00 -20.85
N HIS A 68 0.30 19.75 -20.39
CA HIS A 68 -0.13 18.62 -21.23
C HIS A 68 -1.17 17.75 -20.54
N SER A 69 -2.31 18.36 -20.23
CA SER A 69 -3.51 17.68 -19.75
C SER A 69 -4.24 16.84 -20.83
N GLU A 70 -3.54 16.41 -21.89
CA GLU A 70 -4.14 15.71 -23.05
C GLU A 70 -3.42 14.39 -23.42
N ILE A 71 -2.79 13.69 -22.48
CA ILE A 71 -2.45 12.28 -22.69
C ILE A 71 -3.21 11.42 -21.70
N ALA A 72 -4.43 11.11 -22.11
CA ALA A 72 -5.14 9.85 -21.93
C ALA A 72 -4.50 8.88 -20.91
N GLY A 73 -4.98 8.92 -19.67
CA GLY A 73 -4.91 7.80 -18.74
C GLY A 73 -5.79 6.64 -19.22
N GLY A 74 -5.36 5.96 -20.29
CA GLY A 74 -6.11 4.87 -20.89
C GLY A 74 -5.43 4.25 -22.10
N ALA A 75 -4.25 3.65 -21.92
CA ALA A 75 -3.70 2.64 -22.85
C ALA A 75 -2.55 1.86 -22.19
N LEU A 76 -2.83 1.17 -21.10
CA LEU A 76 -2.36 -0.21 -20.99
C LEU A 76 -3.59 -1.05 -21.38
N PHE A 77 -3.42 -1.96 -22.35
CA PHE A 77 -4.41 -2.77 -23.08
C PHE A 77 -4.84 -2.23 -24.46
#